data_AF-K9TI62-F1
#
_entry.id   AF-K9TI62-F1
#
_cell.length_a   1.000
_cell.length_b   1.000
_cell.length_c   1.000
_cell.angle_alpha   90.00
_cell.angle_beta   90.00
_cell.angle_gamma   90.00
#
_symmetry.space_group_name_H-M   'P 1'
#
loop_
_entity.id
_entity.type
_entity.pdbx_description
1 polymer ?
#
loop_
_entity_poly.entity_id
_entity_poly.type
_entity_poly.pdbx_seq_one_letter_code
_entity_poly.pdbx_strand_id
1 'polypeptide(L)' 'MVHIRFEGRSYDVTENQVGITESMTDAAIKQQLARHLEVSENRFKDYVCDRRPSGDLIVRPEAVYG' A
#
# COMPACT_ATOMS: atom_id res chain seq x y z
N MET A 1 -7.43 8.53 2.13
CA MET A 1 -6.85 8.34 0.77
C MET A 1 -5.75 7.29 0.85
N VAL A 2 -5.48 6.53 -0.22
CA VAL A 2 -4.37 5.56 -0.26
C VAL A 2 -3.28 6.10 -1.19
N HIS A 3 -2.12 6.41 -0.61
CA HIS A 3 -0.94 6.88 -1.32
C HIS A 3 0.05 5.74 -1.48
N ILE A 4 0.36 5.34 -2.72
CA ILE A 4 1.21 4.18 -3.01
C ILE A 4 2.46 4.65 -3.72
N ARG A 5 3.64 4.47 -3.11
CA ARG A 5 4.94 4.63 -3.75
C ARG A 5 5.43 3.27 -4.22
N PHE A 6 5.30 2.96 -5.51
CA PHE A 6 5.69 1.66 -6.07
C PHE A 6 6.68 1.83 -7.22
N GLU A 7 7.85 1.20 -7.12
CA GLU A 7 8.91 1.21 -8.16
C GLU A 7 9.24 2.59 -8.72
N GLY A 8 9.37 3.59 -7.85
CA GLY A 8 9.70 4.96 -8.26
C GLY A 8 8.53 5.77 -8.81
N ARG A 9 7.32 5.19 -8.88
CA ARG A 9 6.07 5.87 -9.24
C ARG A 9 5.19 6.08 -8.01
N SER A 10 4.38 7.13 -8.04
CA SER A 10 3.41 7.44 -7.00
C SER A 10 2.00 7.32 -7.58
N TYR A 11 1.10 6.68 -6.84
CA TYR A 11 -0.30 6.52 -7.18
C TYR A 11 -1.15 7.01 -6.03
N ASP A 12 -2.18 7.79 -6.36
CA ASP A 12 -3.18 8.24 -5.40
C ASP A 12 -4.51 7.61 -5.77
N VAL A 13 -5.02 6.75 -4.89
CA VAL A 13 -6.25 6.00 -5.11
C VAL A 13 -7.13 6.05 -3.86
N THR A 14 -8.43 5.94 -4.07
CA THR A 14 -9.38 5.80 -2.97
C THR A 14 -9.41 4.37 -2.45
N GLU A 15 -9.76 4.19 -1.18
CA GLU A 15 -9.93 2.86 -0.56
C GLU A 15 -10.90 1.97 -1.34
N ASN A 16 -11.98 2.56 -1.87
CA ASN A 16 -12.97 1.86 -2.70
C ASN A 16 -12.40 1.35 -4.02
N GLN A 17 -11.49 2.09 -4.67
CA GLN A 17 -10.86 1.67 -5.94
C GLN A 17 -9.96 0.44 -5.76
N VAL A 18 -9.39 0.27 -4.57
CA VAL A 18 -8.50 -0.85 -4.24
C VAL A 18 -9.11 -1.87 -3.29
N GLY A 19 -10.37 -1.70 -2.90
CA GLY A 19 -11.08 -2.62 -2.00
C GLY A 19 -10.42 -2.75 -0.62
N ILE A 20 -9.91 -1.65 -0.07
CA ILE A 20 -9.30 -1.61 1.26
C ILE A 20 -10.29 -1.03 2.28
N THR A 21 -10.25 -1.52 3.52
CA THR A 21 -10.95 -0.92 4.66
C THR A 21 -10.00 -0.70 5.83
N GLU A 22 -10.31 0.24 6.73
CA GLU A 22 -9.45 0.59 7.87
C GLU A 22 -9.11 -0.61 8.79
N SER A 23 -10.04 -1.57 8.91
CA SER A 23 -9.89 -2.78 9.72
C SER A 23 -8.97 -3.84 9.10
N MET A 24 -8.53 -3.67 7.85
CA MET A 24 -7.67 -4.65 7.19
C MET A 24 -6.27 -4.64 7.76
N THR A 25 -5.69 -5.83 7.85
CA THR A 25 -4.28 -6.02 8.22
C THR A 25 -3.36 -5.56 7.09
N ASP A 26 -2.11 -5.24 7.42
CA ASP A 26 -1.11 -4.81 6.44
C ASP A 26 -0.89 -5.87 5.35
N ALA A 27 -0.91 -7.15 5.71
CA ALA A 27 -0.80 -8.25 4.75
C ALA A 27 -1.96 -8.26 3.75
N ALA A 28 -3.19 -8.09 4.23
CA ALA A 28 -4.38 -8.05 3.38
C ALA A 28 -4.38 -6.80 2.47
N ILE A 29 -3.95 -5.65 3.00
CA ILE A 29 -3.75 -4.41 2.22
C ILE A 29 -2.74 -4.66 1.08
N LYS A 30 -1.55 -5.17 1.39
CA LYS A 30 -0.50 -5.45 0.41
C LYS A 30 -0.99 -6.42 -0.68
N GLN A 31 -1.78 -7.42 -0.30
CA GLN A 31 -2.39 -8.34 -1.26
C GLN A 31 -3.37 -7.63 -2.20
N GLN A 32 -4.25 -6.76 -1.69
CA GLN A 32 -5.17 -6.00 -2.55
C GLN A 32 -4.42 -5.06 -3.50
N LEU A 33 -3.37 -4.39 -3.01
CA LEU A 33 -2.56 -3.51 -3.86
C LEU A 33 -1.80 -4.28 -4.94
N ALA A 34 -1.28 -5.47 -4.62
CA ALA A 34 -0.65 -6.34 -5.61
C ALA A 34 -1.63 -6.74 -6.72
N ARG A 35 -2.87 -7.09 -6.35
CA ARG A 35 -3.94 -7.40 -7.31
C ARG A 35 -4.30 -6.19 -8.17
N HIS A 36 -4.46 -5.02 -7.56
CA HIS A 36 -4.82 -3.78 -8.26
C HIS A 36 -3.74 -3.33 -9.27
N LEU A 37 -2.46 -3.50 -8.92
CA LEU A 37 -1.34 -3.18 -9.81
C LEU A 37 -0.95 -4.34 -10.75
N GLU A 38 -1.69 -5.45 -10.70
CA GLU A 38 -1.45 -6.65 -11.52
C GLU A 38 -0.02 -7.21 -11.36
N VAL A 39 0.49 -7.23 -10.14
CA VAL A 39 1.83 -7.75 -9.79
C VAL A 39 1.76 -8.87 -8.75
N SER A 40 2.85 -9.64 -8.64
CA SER A 40 2.99 -10.65 -7.58
C SER A 40 2.99 -9.98 -6.18
N GLU A 41 2.34 -10.61 -5.21
CA GLU A 41 2.30 -10.16 -3.80
C GLU A 41 3.71 -9.98 -3.20
N ASN A 42 4.68 -10.78 -3.65
CA ASN A 42 6.08 -10.69 -3.21
C ASN A 42 6.70 -9.32 -3.49
N ARG A 43 6.15 -8.53 -4.42
CA ARG A 43 6.62 -7.19 -4.75
C ARG A 43 6.35 -6.17 -3.64
N PHE A 44 5.42 -6.49 -2.75
CA PHE A 44 5.08 -5.69 -1.57
C PHE A 44 5.66 -6.26 -0.26
N LYS A 45 6.48 -7.31 -0.32
CA LYS A 45 7.03 -7.99 0.87
C LYS A 45 7.66 -6.99 1.84
N ASP A 46 8.58 -6.17 1.32
CA ASP A 46 9.37 -5.21 2.10
C ASP A 46 8.75 -3.81 2.09
N TYR A 47 7.44 -3.70 1.81
CA TYR A 47 6.73 -2.42 1.91
C TYR A 47 6.15 -2.25 3.31
N VAL A 48 5.94 -1.02 3.74
CA VAL A 48 5.33 -0.66 5.01
C VAL A 48 4.03 0.12 4.79
N CYS A 49 3.06 -0.08 5.68
CA CYS A 49 1.75 0.56 5.65
C CYS A 49 1.64 1.55 6.83
N ASP A 50 1.79 2.84 6.56
CA ASP A 50 1.66 3.89 7.56
C ASP A 50 0.22 4.43 7.57
N ARG A 51 -0.54 4.15 8.64
CA ARG A 51 -1.87 4.72 8.87
C ARG A 51 -1.75 6.07 9.57
N ARG A 52 -2.28 7.12 8.95
CA ARG A 52 -2.24 8.49 9.48
C ARG A 52 -3.48 8.76 10.34
N PRO A 53 -3.40 9.60 11.38
CA PRO A 53 -4.57 10.03 12.15
C PRO A 53 -5.65 10.75 11.31
N SER A 54 -5.29 11.25 10.13
CA SER A 54 -6.23 11.84 9.17
C SER A 54 -7.13 10.82 8.45
N GLY A 55 -6.86 9.52 8.58
CA GLY A 55 -7.50 8.46 7.80
C GLY A 55 -6.79 8.14 6.48
N ASP A 56 -5.63 8.73 6.22
CA ASP A 56 -4.83 8.38 5.04
C ASP A 56 -3.95 7.15 5.30
N LEU A 57 -3.81 6.32 4.27
CA LEU A 57 -2.94 5.16 4.24
C LEU A 57 -1.79 5.44 3.28
N ILE A 58 -0.55 5.36 3.76
CA ILE A 58 0.65 5.50 2.94
C ILE A 58 1.31 4.12 2.83
N VAL A 59 1.50 3.65 1.60
CA VAL A 59 2.19 2.40 1.31
C VAL A 59 3.47 2.70 0.54
N ARG A 60 4.62 2.34 1.12
CA ARG A 60 5.94 2.69 0.60
C ARG A 60 6.95 1.57 0.86
N PRO A 61 8.07 1.50 0.13
CA PRO A 61 9.17 0.61 0.49
C PRO A 61 9.67 0.93 1.91
N GLU A 62 10.10 -0.10 2.63
CA GLU A 62 10.85 0.07 3.87
C GLU A 62 12.12 0.90 3.59
N ALA A 63 12.42 1.82 4.49
CA ALA A 63 13.64 2.61 4.38
C ALA A 63 14.82 1.72 4.77
N VAL A 64 15.66 1.38 3.80
CA VAL A 64 16.91 0.65 4.04
C VAL A 64 18.05 1.67 4.14
N TYR A 65 18.64 1.78 5.34
CA TYR A 65 19.89 2.52 5.54
C TYR A 65 21.06 1.56 5.32
N GLY A 66 21.98 1.92 4.42
CA GLY A 66 23.22 1.18 4.15
C GLY A 66 24.38 1.67 5.00
#